data_AF-A0A2E9CZN9-F1
#
_entry.id   AF-A0A2E9CZN9-F1
#
_cell.length_a   1.000
_cell.length_b   1.000
_cell.length_c   1.000
_cell.angle_alpha   90.00
_cell.angle_beta   90.00
_cell.angle_gamma   90.00
#
_symmetry.space_group_name_H-M   'P 1'
#
loop_
_entity.id
_entity.type
_entity.pdbx_description
1 polymer ?
#
loop_
_entity_poly.entity_id
_entity_poly.type
_entity_poly.pdbx_seq_one_letter_code
_entity_poly.pdbx_strand_id
1 'polypeptide(L)'
;VRARPQSGPQQADAVFEVLVEGGMTRFINIFYESDTTYHGPIRSARPTDPTVLRPLDGVLVASGATGGLIPEILDIGVPVITDRRPEFFRINSRRAPHNLYADTFKLKNLAIAKGYKKSNNPQPLFPWGSPDYKKWSNVNSVTLKFSSQTSTKWTWNGSEYLRTYYDAYKGSSSNNVHNWININGSVGQINTKTVIALFCEPYMHPLQLPSVKTVGQGRAIILHNGKLLDGFWKRGSNLDPFHIVDSNGNTLYIPPGKPWISLVPSTYIPTFDN
;
A
#
# COMPACT_ATOMS: atom_id res chain seq x y z
N VAL A 1 -5.98 -9.74 14.31
CA VAL A 1 -4.74 -8.90 14.39
C VAL A 1 -4.91 -7.73 15.36
N ARG A 2 -4.02 -7.58 16.38
CA ARG A 2 -4.10 -6.52 17.42
C ARG A 2 -3.51 -5.15 17.01
N ALA A 3 -3.28 -4.94 15.71
CA ALA A 3 -2.74 -3.68 15.17
C ALA A 3 -3.82 -2.76 14.55
N ARG A 4 -5.05 -3.25 14.37
CA ARG A 4 -6.18 -2.45 13.86
C ARG A 4 -6.96 -1.85 15.04
N PRO A 5 -7.49 -0.61 14.93
CA PRO A 5 -7.32 0.32 13.80
C PRO A 5 -5.89 0.91 13.73
N GLN A 6 -5.38 1.18 12.52
CA GLN A 6 -4.09 1.84 12.31
C GLN A 6 -4.25 3.36 12.36
N SER A 7 -3.16 4.08 12.48
CA SER A 7 -3.13 5.55 12.45
C SER A 7 -2.27 6.05 11.30
N GLY A 8 -2.81 7.01 10.53
CA GLY A 8 -2.12 7.70 9.45
C GLY A 8 -2.43 7.26 8.01
N PRO A 9 -2.98 6.06 7.69
CA PRO A 9 -3.38 5.75 6.31
C PRO A 9 -4.32 6.78 5.68
N GLN A 10 -5.20 7.39 6.46
CA GLN A 10 -6.13 8.44 6.01
C GLN A 10 -5.44 9.77 5.67
N GLN A 11 -4.18 9.95 6.05
CA GLN A 11 -3.39 11.15 5.75
C GLN A 11 -2.39 10.93 4.61
N ALA A 12 -2.03 9.68 4.33
CA ALA A 12 -1.05 9.30 3.32
C ALA A 12 -1.43 9.78 1.91
N ASP A 13 -0.43 9.99 1.05
CA ASP A 13 -0.62 10.38 -0.35
C ASP A 13 -0.86 9.18 -1.26
N ALA A 14 -0.43 7.99 -0.83
CA ALA A 14 -0.79 6.71 -1.41
C ALA A 14 -0.63 5.60 -0.36
N VAL A 15 -1.37 4.51 -0.50
CA VAL A 15 -1.23 3.33 0.37
C VAL A 15 -1.06 2.10 -0.49
N PHE A 16 0.06 1.38 -0.35
CA PHE A 16 0.19 0.03 -0.89
C PHE A 16 -0.23 -1.01 0.14
N GLU A 17 -1.02 -2.00 -0.26
CA GLU A 17 -1.36 -3.18 0.51
C GLU A 17 -0.67 -4.41 -0.08
N VAL A 18 0.10 -5.11 0.77
CA VAL A 18 0.93 -6.26 0.36
C VAL A 18 0.69 -7.46 1.25
N LEU A 19 0.71 -8.66 0.67
CA LEU A 19 0.68 -9.92 1.41
C LEU A 19 1.98 -10.11 2.22
N VAL A 20 1.86 -10.63 3.44
CA VAL A 20 2.98 -10.97 4.32
C VAL A 20 2.78 -12.35 4.97
N GLU A 21 3.64 -12.71 5.92
CA GLU A 21 3.59 -14.01 6.61
C GLU A 21 2.24 -14.27 7.28
N GLY A 22 1.85 -15.55 7.33
CA GLY A 22 0.57 -15.97 7.89
C GLY A 22 -0.63 -15.58 7.04
N GLY A 23 -0.44 -15.24 5.76
CA GLY A 23 -1.55 -14.88 4.88
C GLY A 23 -2.20 -13.54 5.21
N MET A 24 -1.59 -12.73 6.07
CA MET A 24 -2.07 -11.39 6.43
C MET A 24 -1.58 -10.34 5.42
N THR A 25 -2.16 -9.13 5.46
CA THR A 25 -1.65 -7.98 4.70
C THR A 25 -1.01 -6.91 5.60
N ARG A 26 -0.10 -6.11 5.02
CA ARG A 26 0.48 -4.90 5.62
C ARG A 26 0.37 -3.72 4.66
N PHE A 27 0.47 -2.52 5.23
CA PHE A 27 0.39 -1.27 4.49
C PHE A 27 1.75 -0.58 4.41
N ILE A 28 2.10 -0.11 3.23
CA ILE A 28 3.18 0.84 2.99
C ILE A 28 2.48 2.18 2.70
N ASN A 29 2.54 3.10 3.65
CA ASN A 29 1.91 4.41 3.52
C ASN A 29 2.96 5.40 3.02
N ILE A 30 2.68 6.03 1.87
CA ILE A 30 3.56 7.01 1.26
C ILE A 30 3.18 8.40 1.78
N PHE A 31 4.16 9.08 2.39
CA PHE A 31 4.03 10.47 2.84
C PHE A 31 5.02 11.31 2.05
N TYR A 32 4.57 11.88 0.94
CA TYR A 32 5.39 12.69 0.06
C TYR A 32 5.15 14.18 0.35
N GLU A 33 3.95 14.68 0.07
CA GLU A 33 3.52 16.05 0.40
C GLU A 33 2.86 16.13 1.77
N SER A 34 2.17 15.07 2.17
CA SER A 34 1.48 14.99 3.46
C SER A 34 2.41 14.60 4.60
N ASP A 35 2.00 14.93 5.82
CA ASP A 35 2.66 14.54 7.06
C ASP A 35 1.61 14.20 8.15
N THR A 36 2.06 13.39 9.10
CA THR A 36 1.40 13.09 10.37
C THR A 36 2.42 12.85 11.47
N THR A 37 2.10 13.28 12.68
CA THR A 37 2.93 13.05 13.88
C THR A 37 2.58 11.74 14.58
N TYR A 38 1.55 11.01 14.11
CA TYR A 38 1.02 9.82 14.74
C TYR A 38 0.72 8.71 13.72
N HIS A 39 1.78 8.15 13.13
CA HIS A 39 1.69 7.03 12.18
C HIS A 39 2.04 5.70 12.86
N GLY A 40 1.22 4.67 12.67
CA GLY A 40 1.56 3.32 13.14
C GLY A 40 0.38 2.35 13.24
N PRO A 41 0.61 1.14 13.76
CA PRO A 41 1.90 0.66 14.24
C PRO A 41 2.90 0.38 13.10
N ILE A 42 4.14 0.84 13.24
CA ILE A 42 5.25 0.53 12.33
C ILE A 42 5.69 -0.92 12.54
N ARG A 43 5.92 -1.64 11.44
CA ARG A 43 6.31 -3.06 11.45
C ARG A 43 7.55 -3.30 10.62
N SER A 44 8.03 -4.54 10.68
CA SER A 44 9.24 -4.95 9.98
C SER A 44 9.08 -4.85 8.47
N ALA A 45 10.17 -4.47 7.79
CA ALA A 45 10.26 -4.40 6.34
C ALA A 45 10.08 -5.78 5.69
N ARG A 46 9.60 -5.79 4.45
CA ARG A 46 9.43 -6.98 3.60
C ARG A 46 10.11 -6.77 2.24
N PRO A 47 10.45 -7.87 1.52
CA PRO A 47 11.15 -7.77 0.24
C PRO A 47 10.43 -6.94 -0.81
N THR A 48 9.09 -6.91 -0.77
CA THR A 48 8.28 -6.09 -1.69
C THR A 48 8.40 -4.59 -1.41
N ASP A 49 8.51 -4.19 -0.15
CA ASP A 49 8.47 -2.80 0.30
C ASP A 49 9.43 -1.86 -0.45
N PRO A 50 10.74 -2.16 -0.58
CA PRO A 50 11.65 -1.28 -1.30
C PRO A 50 11.29 -1.14 -2.78
N THR A 51 10.74 -2.18 -3.41
CA THR A 51 10.50 -2.21 -4.87
C THR A 51 9.46 -1.18 -5.32
N VAL A 52 8.54 -0.78 -4.44
CA VAL A 52 7.51 0.23 -4.73
C VAL A 52 7.93 1.65 -4.32
N LEU A 53 9.02 1.80 -3.56
CA LEU A 53 9.56 3.10 -3.16
C LEU A 53 10.59 3.66 -4.13
N ARG A 54 11.26 2.78 -4.89
CA ARG A 54 12.33 3.14 -5.83
C ARG A 54 11.97 4.24 -6.83
N PRO A 55 10.78 4.27 -7.48
CA PRO A 55 10.43 5.35 -8.41
C PRO A 55 10.25 6.72 -7.74
N LEU A 56 10.07 6.73 -6.41
CA LEU A 56 9.83 7.93 -5.62
C LEU A 56 11.09 8.46 -4.93
N ASP A 57 12.24 7.80 -5.12
CA ASP A 57 13.45 8.00 -4.31
C ASP A 57 13.15 7.93 -2.79
N GLY A 58 12.19 7.08 -2.41
CA GLY A 58 11.66 7.04 -1.06
C GLY A 58 12.63 6.44 -0.03
N VAL A 59 12.55 6.93 1.20
CA VAL A 59 13.23 6.34 2.35
C VAL A 59 12.31 5.34 3.03
N LEU A 60 12.74 4.10 3.16
CA LEU A 60 11.96 3.06 3.84
C LEU A 60 12.05 3.25 5.36
N VAL A 61 10.89 3.35 6.00
CA VAL A 61 10.75 3.44 7.46
C VAL A 61 10.17 2.14 7.97
N ALA A 62 10.88 1.46 8.86
CA ALA A 62 10.48 0.14 9.36
C ALA A 62 10.89 -0.07 10.83
N SER A 63 10.27 -1.04 11.50
CA SER A 63 10.65 -1.39 12.88
C SER A 63 11.90 -2.30 12.96
N GLY A 64 12.55 -2.58 11.82
CA GLY A 64 13.55 -3.63 11.65
C GLY A 64 13.18 -4.57 10.50
N ALA A 65 13.86 -5.71 10.39
CA ALA A 65 13.59 -6.73 9.38
C ALA A 65 14.09 -8.11 9.83
N THR A 66 13.76 -9.15 9.07
CA THR A 66 14.46 -10.44 9.17
C THR A 66 15.95 -10.22 8.83
N GLY A 67 16.85 -10.95 9.48
CA GLY A 67 18.30 -10.84 9.23
C GLY A 67 18.65 -10.96 7.75
N GLY A 68 19.60 -10.14 7.28
CA GLY A 68 20.00 -10.07 5.86
C GLY A 68 19.17 -9.09 5.00
N LEU A 69 17.89 -8.87 5.33
CA LEU A 69 17.01 -8.09 4.45
C LEU A 69 17.35 -6.58 4.40
N ILE A 70 17.70 -5.95 5.51
CA ILE A 70 18.09 -4.51 5.49
C ILE A 70 19.35 -4.29 4.62
N PRO A 71 20.42 -5.10 4.75
CA PRO A 71 21.54 -5.05 3.82
C PRO A 71 21.13 -5.15 2.35
N GLU A 72 20.27 -6.12 1.98
CA GLU A 72 19.76 -6.26 0.61
C GLU A 72 18.99 -5.01 0.14
N ILE A 73 18.17 -4.42 1.01
CA ILE A 73 17.42 -3.19 0.72
C ILE A 73 18.37 -2.01 0.43
N LEU A 74 19.45 -1.89 1.22
CA LEU A 74 20.46 -0.86 1.03
C LEU A 74 21.26 -1.08 -0.26
N ASP A 75 21.58 -2.33 -0.60
CA ASP A 75 22.33 -2.71 -1.80
C ASP A 75 21.58 -2.34 -3.09
N ILE A 76 20.25 -2.48 -3.10
CA ILE A 76 19.41 -2.01 -4.21
C ILE A 76 19.12 -0.50 -4.18
N GLY A 77 19.79 0.24 -3.29
CA GLY A 77 19.79 1.70 -3.24
C GLY A 77 18.57 2.32 -2.57
N VAL A 78 17.85 1.61 -1.67
CA VAL A 78 16.77 2.20 -0.87
C VAL A 78 17.29 2.53 0.53
N PRO A 79 17.35 3.81 0.91
CA PRO A 79 17.73 4.17 2.27
C PRO A 79 16.72 3.65 3.29
N VAL A 80 17.21 3.21 4.45
CA VAL A 80 16.37 2.69 5.53
C VAL A 80 16.57 3.51 6.81
N ILE A 81 15.46 3.84 7.48
CA ILE A 81 15.45 4.34 8.86
C ILE A 81 14.69 3.34 9.72
N THR A 82 15.34 2.86 10.78
CA THR A 82 14.76 1.94 11.77
C THR A 82 14.61 2.59 13.14
N ASP A 83 13.74 2.00 13.98
CA ASP A 83 13.33 2.44 15.34
C ASP A 83 14.41 3.26 16.09
N ARG A 84 14.35 4.59 15.92
CA ARG A 84 15.25 5.57 16.53
C ARG A 84 14.43 6.66 17.22
N ARG A 85 14.91 7.12 18.38
CA ARG A 85 14.30 8.26 19.09
C ARG A 85 15.00 9.55 18.65
N PRO A 86 14.27 10.68 18.54
CA PRO A 86 12.87 10.89 18.90
C PRO A 86 11.84 10.71 17.76
N GLU A 87 12.25 10.19 16.60
CA GLU A 87 11.39 10.05 15.40
C GLU A 87 10.30 9.00 15.59
N PHE A 88 10.65 7.90 16.25
CA PHE A 88 9.73 6.85 16.64
C PHE A 88 9.35 7.02 18.12
N PHE A 89 8.20 6.51 18.52
CA PHE A 89 7.77 6.44 19.93
C PHE A 89 6.89 5.22 20.18
N ARG A 90 6.66 4.87 21.45
CA ARG A 90 5.74 3.79 21.82
C ARG A 90 4.50 4.36 22.51
N ILE A 91 3.35 3.82 22.17
CA ILE A 91 2.09 4.15 22.83
C ILE A 91 1.75 3.11 23.90
N ASN A 92 1.09 3.53 24.97
CA ASN A 92 0.79 2.66 26.11
C ASN A 92 -0.54 1.90 25.96
N SER A 93 -1.42 2.33 25.05
CA SER A 93 -2.72 1.68 24.80
C SER A 93 -2.60 0.33 24.07
N ARG A 94 -1.39 -0.06 23.64
CA ARG A 94 -1.11 -1.33 22.96
C ARG A 94 0.16 -1.97 23.50
N ARG A 95 0.23 -3.29 23.45
CA ARG A 95 1.44 -4.06 23.76
C ARG A 95 2.35 -4.17 22.53
N ALA A 96 3.65 -4.31 22.78
CA ALA A 96 4.57 -4.76 21.74
C ALA A 96 4.10 -6.10 21.15
N PRO A 97 4.28 -6.34 19.85
CA PRO A 97 5.00 -5.52 18.88
C PRO A 97 4.10 -4.56 18.07
N HIS A 98 2.91 -4.21 18.58
CA HIS A 98 1.90 -3.40 17.87
C HIS A 98 1.74 -1.98 18.43
N ASN A 99 2.77 -1.48 19.11
CA ASN A 99 2.73 -0.19 19.79
C ASN A 99 3.81 0.79 19.37
N LEU A 100 4.61 0.47 18.34
CA LEU A 100 5.62 1.36 17.79
C LEU A 100 4.99 2.31 16.76
N TYR A 101 5.14 3.60 16.95
CA TYR A 101 4.59 4.67 16.12
C TYR A 101 5.71 5.62 15.70
N ALA A 102 5.44 6.50 14.75
CA ALA A 102 6.41 7.46 14.26
C ALA A 102 5.78 8.80 13.85
N ASP A 103 6.63 9.82 13.89
CA ASP A 103 6.37 11.18 13.40
C ASP A 103 7.05 11.36 12.04
N THR A 104 6.25 11.46 10.98
CA THR A 104 6.73 11.55 9.60
C THR A 104 7.50 12.84 9.33
N PHE A 105 7.16 13.95 10.00
CA PHE A 105 7.90 15.21 9.86
C PHE A 105 9.32 15.07 10.39
N LYS A 106 9.48 14.47 11.58
CA LYS A 106 10.81 14.20 12.15
C LYS A 106 11.59 13.20 11.30
N LEU A 107 10.93 12.19 10.73
CA LEU A 107 11.55 11.23 9.82
C LEU A 107 12.07 11.89 8.55
N LYS A 108 11.30 12.78 7.92
CA LYS A 108 11.75 13.55 6.74
C LYS A 108 12.97 14.42 7.08
N ASN A 109 12.96 15.11 8.22
CA ASN A 109 14.11 15.90 8.67
C ASN A 109 15.35 15.03 8.94
N LEU A 110 15.17 13.87 9.59
CA LEU A 110 16.27 12.93 9.81
C LEU A 110 16.83 12.38 8.49
N ALA A 111 15.97 12.08 7.51
CA ALA A 111 16.40 11.65 6.18
C ALA A 111 17.29 12.70 5.50
N ILE A 112 16.87 13.97 5.52
CA ILE A 112 17.65 15.09 4.97
C ILE A 112 18.98 15.23 5.72
N ALA A 113 18.96 15.18 7.05
CA ALA A 113 20.17 15.29 7.88
C ALA A 113 21.16 14.13 7.65
N LYS A 114 20.67 12.95 7.24
CA LYS A 114 21.49 11.81 6.81
C LYS A 114 22.03 11.94 5.38
N GLY A 115 21.70 13.02 4.67
CA GLY A 115 22.11 13.26 3.29
C GLY A 115 21.23 12.57 2.25
N TYR A 116 20.07 12.04 2.62
CA TYR A 116 19.13 11.48 1.65
C TYR A 116 18.47 12.60 0.86
N LYS A 117 18.47 12.47 -0.48
CA LYS A 117 18.02 13.52 -1.37
C LYS A 117 16.50 13.61 -1.37
N LYS A 118 15.97 14.81 -1.14
CA LYS A 118 14.58 15.13 -1.47
C LYS A 118 14.44 15.16 -2.99
N SER A 119 13.65 14.26 -3.56
CA SER A 119 13.24 14.37 -4.96
C SER A 119 12.23 15.51 -5.07
N ASN A 120 12.48 16.48 -5.94
CA ASN A 120 11.55 17.60 -6.16
C ASN A 120 10.47 17.23 -7.18
N ASN A 121 10.81 16.38 -8.15
CA ASN A 121 9.94 15.88 -9.21
C ASN A 121 10.14 14.35 -9.35
N PRO A 122 9.68 13.54 -8.37
CA PRO A 122 9.80 12.10 -8.47
C PRO A 122 9.08 11.58 -9.70
N GLN A 123 9.48 10.41 -10.18
CA GLN A 123 8.74 9.76 -11.25
C GLN A 123 7.31 9.47 -10.79
N PRO A 124 6.30 9.70 -11.64
CA PRO A 124 4.92 9.43 -11.25
C PRO A 124 4.74 7.93 -11.05
N LEU A 125 4.16 7.48 -9.93
CA LEU A 125 3.94 6.04 -9.69
C LEU A 125 3.16 5.33 -10.81
N PHE A 126 2.24 6.05 -11.45
CA PHE A 126 1.34 5.58 -12.50
C PHE A 126 1.18 6.65 -13.60
N PRO A 127 0.65 6.31 -14.79
CA PRO A 127 0.28 7.29 -15.80
C PRO A 127 -0.93 8.13 -15.33
N TRP A 128 -0.66 9.19 -14.58
CA TRP A 128 -1.70 10.12 -14.13
C TRP A 128 -2.24 10.96 -15.29
N GLY A 129 -3.57 11.15 -15.36
CA GLY A 129 -4.19 11.95 -16.42
C GLY A 129 -5.71 12.01 -16.31
N SER A 130 -6.38 12.43 -17.39
CA SER A 130 -7.83 12.57 -17.44
C SER A 130 -8.45 11.50 -18.34
N PRO A 131 -8.75 10.29 -17.83
CA PRO A 131 -9.35 9.23 -18.64
C PRO A 131 -10.81 9.54 -19.01
N ASP A 132 -11.25 8.99 -20.14
CA ASP A 132 -12.66 8.99 -20.53
C ASP A 132 -13.42 7.86 -19.81
N TYR A 133 -14.13 8.23 -18.74
CA TYR A 133 -14.91 7.28 -17.92
C TYR A 133 -16.07 6.62 -18.66
N LYS A 134 -16.46 7.09 -19.86
CA LYS A 134 -17.53 6.45 -20.66
C LYS A 134 -17.12 5.05 -21.12
N LYS A 135 -15.82 4.80 -21.25
CA LYS A 135 -15.25 3.49 -21.64
C LYS A 135 -15.13 2.53 -20.46
N TRP A 136 -15.35 2.99 -19.24
CA TRP A 136 -15.24 2.19 -18.03
C TRP A 136 -16.60 1.57 -17.69
N SER A 137 -16.61 0.31 -17.27
CA SER A 137 -17.85 -0.37 -16.85
C SER A 137 -18.30 0.14 -15.48
N ASN A 138 -19.59 0.04 -15.17
CA ASN A 138 -20.07 0.32 -13.82
C ASN A 138 -19.65 -0.80 -12.86
N VAL A 139 -19.39 -0.46 -11.60
CA VAL A 139 -19.15 -1.43 -10.53
C VAL A 139 -19.55 -0.85 -9.17
N ASN A 140 -20.29 -1.60 -8.36
CA ASN A 140 -20.63 -1.19 -7.00
C ASN A 140 -19.55 -1.61 -6.00
N SER A 141 -18.99 -2.81 -6.17
CA SER A 141 -17.91 -3.25 -5.29
C SER A 141 -16.95 -4.25 -5.94
N VAL A 142 -15.75 -4.33 -5.37
CA VAL A 142 -14.76 -5.36 -5.67
C VAL A 142 -14.31 -6.05 -4.40
N THR A 143 -14.18 -7.38 -4.45
CA THR A 143 -13.50 -8.16 -3.41
C THR A 143 -12.18 -8.70 -3.94
N LEU A 144 -11.11 -8.41 -3.21
CA LEU A 144 -9.74 -8.83 -3.50
C LEU A 144 -9.30 -9.86 -2.47
N LYS A 145 -8.97 -11.07 -2.92
CA LYS A 145 -8.46 -12.14 -2.07
C LYS A 145 -6.93 -12.14 -2.09
N PHE A 146 -6.33 -12.05 -0.91
CA PHE A 146 -4.87 -12.10 -0.76
C PHE A 146 -4.40 -13.48 -0.31
N SER A 147 -5.23 -14.21 0.45
CA SER A 147 -4.94 -15.56 0.93
C SER A 147 -6.24 -16.25 1.35
N SER A 148 -6.16 -17.48 1.88
CA SER A 148 -7.31 -18.07 2.60
C SER A 148 -7.59 -17.39 3.95
N GLN A 149 -6.63 -16.64 4.50
CA GLN A 149 -6.76 -15.96 5.78
C GLN A 149 -7.28 -14.52 5.66
N THR A 150 -7.15 -13.87 4.50
CA THR A 150 -7.47 -12.46 4.34
C THR A 150 -7.99 -12.12 2.94
N SER A 151 -9.10 -11.38 2.93
CA SER A 151 -9.62 -10.68 1.74
C SER A 151 -10.14 -9.29 2.13
N THR A 152 -10.24 -8.41 1.15
CA THR A 152 -10.67 -7.02 1.34
C THR A 152 -11.75 -6.69 0.34
N LYS A 153 -12.81 -6.01 0.78
CA LYS A 153 -13.87 -5.53 -0.11
C LYS A 153 -13.88 -4.00 -0.11
N TRP A 154 -14.06 -3.43 -1.29
CA TRP A 154 -14.22 -2.00 -1.52
C TRP A 154 -15.60 -1.77 -2.11
N THR A 155 -16.45 -1.03 -1.40
CA THR A 155 -17.83 -0.75 -1.81
C THR A 155 -18.01 0.74 -2.06
N TRP A 156 -18.49 1.10 -3.23
CA TRP A 156 -18.83 2.48 -3.60
C TRP A 156 -20.05 2.96 -2.79
N ASN A 157 -19.96 4.14 -2.19
CA ASN A 157 -21.07 4.74 -1.43
C ASN A 157 -21.71 5.97 -2.12
N GLY A 158 -21.33 6.27 -3.37
CA GLY A 158 -21.73 7.49 -4.08
C GLY A 158 -20.69 8.60 -4.09
N SER A 159 -19.66 8.54 -3.24
CA SER A 159 -18.56 9.53 -3.19
C SER A 159 -17.17 8.90 -3.09
N GLU A 160 -17.02 7.81 -2.36
CA GLU A 160 -15.77 7.10 -2.12
C GLU A 160 -16.00 5.59 -2.02
N TYR A 161 -14.93 4.81 -2.17
CA TYR A 161 -14.94 3.38 -1.85
C TYR A 161 -14.65 3.18 -0.37
N LEU A 162 -15.54 2.49 0.33
CA LEU A 162 -15.41 2.14 1.74
C LEU A 162 -14.79 0.75 1.89
N ARG A 163 -13.77 0.62 2.75
CA ARG A 163 -13.03 -0.62 2.95
C ARG A 163 -13.64 -1.51 4.04
N THR A 164 -13.92 -2.75 3.70
CA THR A 164 -14.16 -3.83 4.67
C THR A 164 -13.19 -4.99 4.46
N TYR A 165 -13.16 -5.95 5.36
CA TYR A 165 -12.27 -7.10 5.27
C TYR A 165 -12.83 -8.37 5.89
N TYR A 166 -12.30 -9.49 5.42
CA TYR A 166 -12.31 -10.78 6.08
C TYR A 166 -10.93 -11.01 6.72
N ASP A 167 -10.91 -11.50 7.95
CA ASP A 167 -9.69 -11.90 8.66
C ASP A 167 -9.97 -13.16 9.48
N ALA A 168 -9.38 -14.28 9.07
CA ALA A 168 -9.51 -15.56 9.76
C ALA A 168 -8.99 -15.49 11.21
N TYR A 169 -8.05 -14.57 11.51
CA TYR A 169 -7.55 -14.33 12.86
C TYR A 169 -8.48 -13.49 13.74
N LYS A 170 -9.65 -13.09 13.23
CA LYS A 170 -10.67 -12.31 13.93
C LYS A 170 -12.04 -13.02 13.86
N GLY A 171 -12.06 -14.31 14.18
CA GLY A 171 -13.30 -15.10 14.24
C GLY A 171 -13.92 -15.38 12.87
N SER A 172 -13.16 -15.26 11.78
CA SER A 172 -13.59 -15.58 10.41
C SER A 172 -14.85 -14.83 9.95
N SER A 173 -15.09 -13.62 10.46
CA SER A 173 -16.20 -12.80 9.98
C SER A 173 -15.81 -12.06 8.70
N SER A 174 -16.73 -12.05 7.73
CA SER A 174 -16.64 -11.21 6.53
C SER A 174 -17.20 -9.81 6.82
N ASN A 175 -16.89 -8.85 5.94
CA ASN A 175 -17.42 -7.48 6.01
C ASN A 175 -17.08 -6.71 7.30
N ASN A 176 -15.97 -7.03 7.98
CA ASN A 176 -15.49 -6.21 9.08
C ASN A 176 -15.14 -4.81 8.56
N VAL A 177 -15.70 -3.77 9.18
CA VAL A 177 -15.32 -2.38 8.91
C VAL A 177 -13.83 -2.19 9.23
N HIS A 178 -13.04 -1.68 8.28
CA HIS A 178 -11.65 -1.33 8.53
C HIS A 178 -11.54 0.12 8.95
N ASN A 179 -11.40 0.37 10.25
CA ASN A 179 -11.25 1.73 10.77
C ASN A 179 -9.78 2.16 10.87
N TRP A 180 -9.55 3.47 10.76
CA TRP A 180 -8.36 4.16 11.26
C TRP A 180 -8.68 4.85 12.61
N ILE A 181 -7.65 5.22 13.37
CA ILE A 181 -7.76 6.02 14.60
C ILE A 181 -6.69 7.12 14.61
N ASN A 182 -7.03 8.34 15.02
CA ASN A 182 -6.06 9.43 15.16
C ASN A 182 -5.54 9.58 16.61
N ILE A 183 -4.62 10.52 16.84
CA ILE A 183 -4.03 10.79 18.17
C ILE A 183 -5.06 11.22 19.23
N ASN A 184 -6.17 11.84 18.80
CA ASN A 184 -7.26 12.29 19.67
C ASN A 184 -8.31 11.20 19.95
N GLY A 185 -8.11 9.98 19.42
CA GLY A 185 -9.05 8.87 19.56
C GLY A 185 -10.25 8.92 18.61
N SER A 186 -10.30 9.87 17.66
CA SER A 186 -11.34 9.87 16.62
C SER A 186 -11.12 8.69 15.68
N VAL A 187 -12.22 8.04 15.32
CA VAL A 187 -12.25 6.84 14.47
C VAL A 187 -13.02 7.14 13.20
N GLY A 188 -12.54 6.65 12.07
CA GLY A 188 -13.28 6.67 10.81
C GLY A 188 -12.97 5.43 9.98
N GLN A 189 -13.84 5.11 9.03
CA GLN A 189 -13.61 4.00 8.11
C GLN A 189 -12.54 4.40 7.08
N ILE A 190 -11.64 3.46 6.75
CA ILE A 190 -10.72 3.63 5.63
C ILE A 190 -11.53 3.73 4.34
N ASN A 191 -11.28 4.79 3.58
CA ASN A 191 -11.91 5.06 2.30
C ASN A 191 -10.89 5.62 1.30
N THR A 192 -11.24 5.61 0.02
CA THR A 192 -10.51 6.30 -1.04
C THR A 192 -11.40 6.52 -2.25
N LYS A 193 -11.09 7.52 -3.07
CA LYS A 193 -11.72 7.71 -4.39
C LYS A 193 -11.21 6.73 -5.44
N THR A 194 -9.99 6.22 -5.29
CA THR A 194 -9.32 5.39 -6.30
C THR A 194 -8.74 4.13 -5.69
N VAL A 195 -9.21 2.97 -6.13
CA VAL A 195 -8.61 1.67 -5.78
C VAL A 195 -7.91 1.13 -7.02
N ILE A 196 -6.63 0.78 -6.89
CA ILE A 196 -5.84 0.12 -7.93
C ILE A 196 -5.53 -1.28 -7.41
N ALA A 197 -5.87 -2.33 -8.16
CA ALA A 197 -5.42 -3.68 -7.84
C ALA A 197 -4.50 -4.18 -8.96
N LEU A 198 -3.25 -4.48 -8.60
CA LEU A 198 -2.25 -5.06 -9.49
C LEU A 198 -2.13 -6.54 -9.17
N PHE A 199 -2.40 -7.39 -10.16
CA PHE A 199 -2.26 -8.83 -10.01
C PHE A 199 -0.82 -9.22 -10.33
N CYS A 200 -0.08 -9.60 -9.30
CA CYS A 200 1.35 -9.84 -9.33
C CYS A 200 1.67 -11.32 -9.07
N GLU A 201 2.69 -11.84 -9.75
CA GLU A 201 3.15 -13.21 -9.55
C GLU A 201 3.63 -13.39 -8.09
N PRO A 202 3.12 -14.40 -7.35
CA PRO A 202 3.62 -14.72 -6.02
C PRO A 202 5.09 -15.11 -6.05
N TYR A 203 5.84 -14.73 -5.02
CA TYR A 203 7.24 -15.06 -4.90
C TYR A 203 7.60 -15.36 -3.44
N MET A 204 8.41 -16.39 -3.22
CA MET A 204 9.01 -16.65 -1.91
C MET A 204 10.46 -16.17 -1.93
N HIS A 205 10.76 -15.16 -1.12
CA HIS A 205 12.12 -14.65 -0.99
C HIS A 205 13.03 -15.72 -0.36
N PRO A 206 14.34 -15.79 -0.69
CA PRO A 206 15.30 -16.73 -0.09
C PRO A 206 15.31 -16.73 1.45
N LEU A 207 15.02 -15.58 2.06
CA LEU A 207 14.82 -15.42 3.51
C LEU A 207 13.48 -16.00 4.04
N GLN A 208 12.78 -16.81 3.24
CA GLN A 208 11.47 -17.43 3.55
C GLN A 208 10.36 -16.41 3.87
N LEU A 209 10.36 -15.29 3.14
CA LEU A 209 9.36 -14.23 3.29
C LEU A 209 8.44 -14.21 2.07
N PRO A 210 7.10 -14.32 2.25
CA PRO A 210 6.16 -14.12 1.16
C PRO A 210 6.30 -12.72 0.56
N SER A 211 6.24 -12.66 -0.77
CA SER A 211 6.39 -11.45 -1.57
C SER A 211 5.63 -11.62 -2.90
N VAL A 212 5.68 -10.60 -3.73
CA VAL A 212 5.11 -10.60 -5.08
C VAL A 212 6.09 -9.89 -6.02
N LYS A 213 6.16 -10.33 -7.27
CA LYS A 213 6.99 -9.68 -8.29
C LYS A 213 6.31 -8.40 -8.77
N THR A 214 6.96 -7.27 -8.56
CA THR A 214 6.49 -5.94 -8.99
C THR A 214 7.13 -5.46 -10.28
N VAL A 215 8.11 -6.20 -10.81
CA VAL A 215 8.74 -6.03 -12.13
C VAL A 215 8.20 -7.11 -13.06
N GLY A 216 7.89 -6.75 -14.30
CA GLY A 216 7.23 -7.61 -15.28
C GLY A 216 5.90 -7.03 -15.73
N GLN A 217 4.89 -7.88 -15.85
CA GLN A 217 3.55 -7.47 -16.27
C GLN A 217 2.48 -8.36 -15.63
N GLY A 218 1.25 -7.86 -15.59
CA GLY A 218 0.11 -8.61 -15.09
C GLY A 218 -1.20 -7.86 -15.31
N ARG A 219 -2.34 -8.45 -14.90
CA ARG A 219 -3.63 -7.76 -14.96
C ARG A 219 -3.66 -6.60 -13.96
N ALA A 220 -4.33 -5.51 -14.32
CA ALA A 220 -4.63 -4.41 -13.43
C ALA A 220 -6.14 -4.10 -13.50
N ILE A 221 -6.73 -3.82 -12.34
CA ILE A 221 -8.08 -3.22 -12.27
C ILE A 221 -8.00 -1.90 -11.52
N ILE A 222 -8.71 -0.89 -12.01
CA ILE A 222 -8.76 0.43 -11.40
C ILE A 222 -10.22 0.79 -11.19
N LEU A 223 -10.57 1.15 -9.96
CA LEU A 223 -11.89 1.61 -9.59
C LEU A 223 -11.83 3.09 -9.25
N HIS A 224 -12.74 3.87 -9.82
CA HIS A 224 -12.89 5.31 -9.56
C HIS A 224 -14.33 5.75 -9.84
N ASN A 225 -14.95 6.55 -8.97
CA ASN A 225 -16.30 7.09 -9.17
C ASN A 225 -17.39 6.05 -9.55
N GLY A 226 -17.39 4.87 -8.91
CA GLY A 226 -18.35 3.80 -9.24
C GLY A 226 -18.10 3.12 -10.59
N LYS A 227 -16.92 3.34 -11.19
CA LYS A 227 -16.52 2.79 -12.48
C LYS A 227 -15.31 1.87 -12.33
N LEU A 228 -15.16 0.94 -13.27
CA LEU A 228 -14.06 0.00 -13.36
C LEU A 228 -13.37 0.08 -14.73
N LEU A 229 -12.06 0.20 -14.68
CA LEU A 229 -11.15 -0.03 -15.80
C LEU A 229 -10.47 -1.38 -15.60
N ASP A 230 -10.56 -2.25 -16.60
CA ASP A 230 -9.81 -3.51 -16.67
C ASP A 230 -8.70 -3.37 -17.72
N GLY A 231 -7.49 -3.78 -17.37
CA GLY A 231 -6.33 -3.64 -18.24
C GLY A 231 -5.13 -4.42 -17.71
N PHE A 232 -3.93 -3.96 -18.08
CA PHE A 232 -2.68 -4.61 -17.72
C PHE A 232 -1.70 -3.60 -17.15
N TRP A 233 -0.91 -4.00 -16.16
CA TRP A 233 0.25 -3.26 -15.73
C TRP A 233 1.52 -3.80 -16.41
N LYS A 234 2.48 -2.92 -16.68
CA LYS A 234 3.83 -3.25 -17.13
C LYS A 234 4.85 -2.43 -16.36
N ARG A 235 6.01 -3.02 -16.06
CA ARG A 235 7.11 -2.38 -15.36
C ARG A 235 8.44 -3.05 -15.71
N GLY A 236 9.37 -2.31 -16.32
CA GLY A 236 10.64 -2.87 -16.82
C GLY A 236 11.67 -3.17 -15.72
N SER A 237 11.72 -2.31 -14.72
CA SER A 237 12.63 -2.41 -13.57
C SER A 237 11.98 -1.82 -12.32
N ASN A 238 12.62 -1.99 -11.15
CA ASN A 238 12.15 -1.35 -9.93
C ASN A 238 12.32 0.18 -9.93
N LEU A 239 13.12 0.74 -10.84
CA LEU A 239 13.27 2.18 -11.03
C LEU A 239 12.11 2.79 -11.83
N ASP A 240 11.46 1.98 -12.67
CA ASP A 240 10.42 2.46 -13.56
C ASP A 240 9.09 2.65 -12.82
N PRO A 241 8.27 3.61 -13.27
CA PRO A 241 6.88 3.70 -12.83
C PRO A 241 6.06 2.50 -13.32
N PHE A 242 4.90 2.28 -12.73
CA PHE A 242 3.94 1.33 -13.31
C PHE A 242 3.27 1.97 -14.52
N HIS A 243 3.29 1.28 -15.66
CA HIS A 243 2.47 1.63 -16.82
C HIS A 243 1.17 0.85 -16.76
N ILE A 244 0.04 1.48 -17.09
CA ILE A 244 -1.23 0.79 -17.32
C ILE A 244 -1.55 0.85 -18.80
N VAL A 245 -1.89 -0.30 -19.39
CA VAL A 245 -2.15 -0.43 -20.82
C VAL A 245 -3.38 -1.28 -21.13
N ASP A 246 -4.00 -1.04 -22.28
CA ASP A 246 -5.03 -1.91 -22.83
C ASP A 246 -4.42 -3.18 -23.49
N SER A 247 -5.28 -4.03 -24.07
CA SER A 247 -4.84 -5.24 -24.78
C SER A 247 -3.99 -4.97 -26.02
N ASN A 248 -4.07 -3.77 -26.59
CA ASN A 248 -3.32 -3.34 -27.77
C ASN A 248 -2.00 -2.64 -27.37
N GLY A 249 -1.75 -2.45 -26.07
CA GLY A 249 -0.57 -1.78 -25.55
C GLY A 249 -0.69 -0.25 -25.44
N ASN A 250 -1.87 0.32 -25.71
CA ASN A 250 -2.08 1.76 -25.56
C ASN A 250 -2.13 2.14 -24.08
N THR A 251 -1.51 3.25 -23.70
CA THR A 251 -1.52 3.75 -22.31
C THR A 251 -2.94 4.11 -21.87
N LEU A 252 -3.31 3.64 -20.68
CA LEU A 252 -4.53 4.02 -19.98
C LEU A 252 -4.17 4.90 -18.79
N TYR A 253 -4.79 6.08 -18.70
CA TYR A 253 -4.51 7.03 -17.63
C TYR A 253 -5.36 6.77 -16.39
N ILE A 254 -4.81 7.07 -15.22
CA ILE A 254 -5.50 7.04 -13.92
C ILE A 254 -5.76 8.48 -13.47
N PRO A 255 -6.94 8.80 -12.90
CA PRO A 255 -7.19 10.12 -12.33
C PRO A 255 -6.21 10.43 -11.19
N PRO A 256 -5.62 11.64 -11.14
CA PRO A 256 -4.79 12.06 -10.03
C PRO A 256 -5.54 12.01 -8.69
N GLY A 257 -4.85 11.64 -7.62
CA GLY A 257 -5.44 11.60 -6.28
C GLY A 257 -4.61 10.76 -5.32
N LYS A 258 -5.26 10.31 -4.23
CA LYS A 258 -4.67 9.49 -3.16
C LYS A 258 -5.13 8.03 -3.28
N PRO A 259 -4.47 7.20 -4.10
CA PRO A 259 -4.93 5.84 -4.37
C PRO A 259 -4.66 4.88 -3.21
N TRP A 260 -5.51 3.87 -3.12
CA TRP A 260 -5.19 2.61 -2.45
C TRP A 260 -4.74 1.58 -3.48
N ILE A 261 -3.50 1.10 -3.40
CA ILE A 261 -2.91 0.14 -4.33
C ILE A 261 -2.79 -1.23 -3.66
N SER A 262 -3.55 -2.21 -4.11
CA SER A 262 -3.47 -3.60 -3.66
C SER A 262 -2.56 -4.41 -4.59
N LEU A 263 -1.46 -4.96 -4.05
CA LEU A 263 -0.63 -5.93 -4.77
C LEU A 263 -1.16 -7.35 -4.50
N VAL A 264 -2.07 -7.79 -5.37
CA VAL A 264 -2.85 -9.02 -5.21
C VAL A 264 -2.10 -10.19 -5.85
N PRO A 265 -1.95 -11.35 -5.20
CA PRO A 265 -1.44 -12.56 -5.85
C PRO A 265 -2.25 -12.91 -7.10
N SER A 266 -1.60 -13.08 -8.25
CA SER A 266 -2.24 -13.37 -9.54
C SER A 266 -2.96 -14.72 -9.59
N THR A 267 -2.72 -15.58 -8.60
CA THR A 267 -3.43 -16.85 -8.40
C THR A 267 -4.87 -16.67 -7.89
N TYR A 268 -5.29 -15.45 -7.54
CA TYR A 268 -6.64 -15.14 -7.11
C TYR A 268 -7.38 -14.28 -8.14
N ILE A 269 -8.66 -14.59 -8.31
CA ILE A 269 -9.58 -13.88 -9.20
C ILE A 269 -10.40 -12.91 -8.35
N PRO A 270 -10.51 -11.61 -8.74
CA PRO A 270 -11.38 -10.67 -8.04
C PRO A 270 -12.85 -11.03 -8.28
N THR A 271 -13.71 -10.72 -7.32
CA THR A 271 -15.17 -10.79 -7.50
C THR A 271 -15.77 -9.40 -7.48
N PHE A 272 -16.82 -9.19 -8.26
CA PHE A 272 -17.49 -7.90 -8.42
C PHE A 272 -18.97 -8.04 -8.12
N ASP A 273 -19.53 -7.02 -7.48
CA ASP A 273 -20.98 -6.84 -7.36
C ASP A 273 -21.36 -5.56 -8.11
N ASN A 274 -22.40 -5.63 -8.94
CA ASN A 274 -22.94 -4.51 -9.72
C ASN A 274 -24.22 -3.94 -9.11
#